data_AF-A0A7C3RTD1-F1
#
_entry.id   AF-A0A7C3RTD1-F1
#
_cell.length_a   1.000
_cell.length_b   1.000
_cell.length_c   1.000
_cell.angle_alpha   90.00
_cell.angle_beta   90.00
_cell.angle_gamma   90.00
#
_symmetry.space_group_name_H-M   'P 1'
#
loop_
_entity.id
_entity.type
_entity.pdbx_description
1 polymer ?
#
loop_
_entity_poly.entity_id
_entity_poly.type
_entity_poly.pdbx_seq_one_letter_code
_entity_poly.pdbx_strand_id
1 'polypeptide(L)'
;METEVLLKYLGAKIKDFQSLKAIITKINKLDQNPFEDLDKIRANIKKLEKILRLEEKDEIYQSISEWLKEYKTKERQYSEELKKRFGIEFEKELKQCDLLLTGHYPKFKVWMFVIEVNVDKFTATIWYGPKQEKLESSSLIPSKIAKRLAEIKNKLGSKIDKDELFEKLKEAYIEVSQQFKQKEVPILEVKKEFSLLLQKEKYSRADFSYDLFRLKDNKNLKLRVAARAYTKTRKDFLWIPSNEKGEGYVYSHIQIEVN
;
A
#
# COMPACT_ATOMS: atom_id res chain seq x y z
N MET A 1 -41.09 13.13 -39.61
CA MET A 1 -40.03 12.36 -38.95
C MET A 1 -39.98 11.02 -39.65
N GLU A 2 -38.93 10.76 -40.43
CA GLU A 2 -38.83 9.56 -41.29
C GLU A 2 -38.85 8.28 -40.44
N THR A 3 -39.58 7.25 -40.87
CA THR A 3 -39.76 5.97 -40.17
C THR A 3 -38.44 5.35 -39.72
N GLU A 4 -37.37 5.54 -40.49
CA GLU A 4 -36.01 5.07 -40.18
C GLU A 4 -35.42 5.75 -38.92
N VAL A 5 -35.68 7.05 -38.72
CA VAL A 5 -35.26 7.80 -37.53
C VAL A 5 -35.99 7.28 -36.28
N LEU A 6 -37.28 6.96 -36.42
CA LEU A 6 -38.09 6.39 -35.35
C LEU A 6 -37.61 4.98 -34.95
N LEU A 7 -37.34 4.10 -35.92
CA LEU A 7 -36.82 2.76 -35.65
C LEU A 7 -35.45 2.79 -34.99
N LYS A 8 -34.57 3.69 -35.43
CA LYS A 8 -33.25 3.91 -34.81
C LYS A 8 -33.36 4.41 -33.37
N TYR A 9 -34.28 5.34 -33.11
CA TYR A 9 -34.56 5.84 -31.77
C TYR A 9 -35.08 4.74 -30.83
N LEU A 10 -36.08 3.96 -31.27
CA LEU A 10 -36.63 2.84 -30.51
C LEU A 10 -35.56 1.76 -30.23
N GLY A 11 -34.74 1.44 -31.22
CA GLY A 11 -33.63 0.50 -31.07
C GLY A 11 -32.60 0.94 -30.02
N ALA A 12 -32.27 2.23 -29.98
CA ALA A 12 -31.39 2.80 -28.96
C ALA A 12 -31.99 2.69 -27.55
N LYS A 13 -33.27 3.07 -27.39
CA LYS A 13 -34.00 2.96 -26.12
C LYS A 13 -34.06 1.54 -25.57
N ILE A 14 -34.36 0.55 -26.41
CA ILE A 14 -34.39 -0.86 -25.99
C ILE A 14 -33.03 -1.30 -25.45
N LYS A 15 -31.94 -0.91 -26.13
CA LYS A 15 -30.58 -1.25 -25.72
C LYS A 15 -30.21 -0.61 -24.38
N ASP A 16 -30.66 0.63 -24.14
CA ASP A 16 -30.46 1.31 -22.87
C ASP A 16 -31.21 0.61 -21.74
N PHE A 17 -32.49 0.26 -21.92
CA PHE A 17 -33.25 -0.51 -20.92
C PHE A 17 -32.65 -1.88 -20.62
N GLN A 18 -32.15 -2.60 -21.63
CA GLN A 18 -31.44 -3.87 -21.42
C GLN A 18 -30.17 -3.66 -20.60
N SER A 19 -29.43 -2.58 -20.86
CA SER A 19 -28.21 -2.23 -20.13
C SER A 19 -28.52 -1.84 -18.68
N LEU A 20 -29.56 -1.03 -18.44
CA LEU A 20 -30.05 -0.65 -17.12
C LEU A 20 -30.44 -1.90 -16.30
N LYS A 21 -31.27 -2.78 -16.88
CA LYS A 21 -31.68 -4.05 -16.26
C LYS A 21 -30.48 -4.91 -15.89
N ALA A 22 -29.51 -5.06 -16.79
CA ALA A 22 -28.31 -5.85 -16.55
C ALA A 22 -27.47 -5.29 -15.37
N ILE A 23 -27.29 -3.97 -15.32
CA ILE A 23 -26.53 -3.31 -14.25
C ILE A 23 -27.23 -3.46 -12.90
N ILE A 24 -28.54 -3.18 -12.83
CA ILE A 24 -29.34 -3.29 -11.60
C ILE A 24 -29.33 -4.74 -11.09
N THR A 25 -29.56 -5.72 -11.98
CA THR A 25 -29.49 -7.15 -11.64
C THR A 25 -28.12 -7.53 -11.08
N LYS A 26 -27.04 -6.99 -11.66
CA LYS A 26 -25.68 -7.22 -11.19
C LYS A 26 -25.44 -6.59 -9.82
N ILE A 27 -25.93 -5.37 -9.58
CA ILE A 27 -25.86 -4.72 -8.26
C ILE A 27 -26.57 -5.60 -7.22
N ASN A 28 -27.80 -6.05 -7.48
CA ASN A 28 -28.55 -6.92 -6.56
C ASN A 28 -27.83 -8.24 -6.25
N LYS A 29 -27.10 -8.81 -7.23
CA LYS A 29 -26.29 -10.02 -7.00
C LYS A 29 -25.07 -9.74 -6.12
N LEU A 30 -24.37 -8.63 -6.36
CA LEU A 30 -23.20 -8.23 -5.56
C LEU A 30 -23.59 -7.81 -4.13
N ASP A 31 -24.80 -7.28 -3.96
CA ASP A 31 -25.38 -6.87 -2.67
C ASP A 31 -25.56 -8.04 -1.68
N GLN A 32 -25.41 -9.29 -2.14
CA GLN A 32 -25.41 -10.47 -1.28
C GLN A 32 -24.15 -10.54 -0.39
N ASN A 33 -23.01 -10.02 -0.86
CA ASN A 33 -21.75 -9.92 -0.12
C ASN A 33 -21.19 -8.50 -0.25
N PRO A 34 -21.89 -7.50 0.31
CA PRO A 34 -21.67 -6.10 -0.04
C PRO A 34 -20.28 -5.62 0.35
N PHE A 35 -19.64 -6.24 1.34
CA PHE A 35 -18.32 -5.83 1.83
C PHE A 35 -17.14 -6.38 1.02
N GLU A 36 -17.30 -7.55 0.39
CA GLU A 36 -16.30 -8.11 -0.52
C GLU A 36 -16.39 -7.51 -1.92
N ASP A 37 -17.61 -7.11 -2.30
CA ASP A 37 -17.94 -6.64 -3.65
C ASP A 37 -18.21 -5.12 -3.71
N LEU A 38 -17.94 -4.36 -2.65
CA LEU A 38 -18.28 -2.94 -2.56
C LEU A 38 -17.61 -2.10 -3.68
N ASP A 39 -16.40 -2.49 -4.10
CA ASP A 39 -15.69 -1.89 -5.23
C ASP A 39 -16.44 -2.08 -6.54
N LYS A 40 -16.94 -3.29 -6.78
CA LYS A 40 -17.75 -3.65 -7.95
C LYS A 40 -19.10 -2.98 -7.89
N ILE A 41 -19.72 -2.87 -6.72
CA ILE A 41 -20.98 -2.14 -6.51
C ILE A 41 -20.80 -0.67 -6.91
N ARG A 42 -19.79 0.02 -6.37
CA ARG A 42 -19.49 1.42 -6.76
C ARG A 42 -19.22 1.59 -8.25
N ALA A 43 -18.50 0.66 -8.86
CA ALA A 43 -18.24 0.70 -10.29
C ALA A 43 -19.54 0.59 -11.12
N ASN A 44 -20.49 -0.24 -10.70
CA ASN A 44 -21.79 -0.36 -11.36
C ASN A 44 -22.70 0.85 -11.10
N ILE A 45 -22.68 1.44 -9.90
CA ILE A 45 -23.35 2.73 -9.61
C ILE A 45 -22.88 3.81 -10.59
N LYS A 46 -21.56 3.99 -10.76
CA LYS A 46 -21.01 4.99 -11.70
C LYS A 46 -21.44 4.75 -13.15
N LYS A 47 -21.51 3.48 -13.57
CA LYS A 47 -22.02 3.13 -14.91
C LYS A 47 -23.49 3.50 -15.05
N LEU A 48 -24.30 3.22 -14.03
CA LEU A 48 -25.72 3.54 -14.01
C LEU A 48 -25.96 5.06 -14.08
N GLU A 49 -25.22 5.85 -13.28
CA GLU A 49 -25.28 7.32 -13.32
C GLU A 49 -24.99 7.89 -14.71
N LYS A 50 -24.04 7.30 -15.43
CA LYS A 50 -23.68 7.76 -16.78
C LYS A 50 -24.83 7.57 -17.77
N ILE A 51 -25.59 6.47 -17.65
CA ILE A 51 -26.75 6.20 -18.51
C ILE A 51 -27.90 7.14 -18.15
N LEU A 52 -28.20 7.29 -16.85
CA LEU A 52 -29.33 8.11 -16.40
C LEU A 52 -29.19 9.61 -16.72
N ARG A 53 -27.95 10.14 -16.75
CA ARG A 53 -27.70 11.56 -17.12
C ARG A 53 -28.08 11.91 -18.55
N LEU A 54 -28.24 10.93 -19.45
CA LEU A 54 -28.52 11.18 -20.85
C LEU A 54 -30.00 11.40 -21.15
N GLU A 55 -30.91 10.95 -20.28
CA GLU A 55 -32.35 10.90 -20.57
C GLU A 55 -33.24 11.13 -19.33
N GLU A 56 -33.19 12.35 -18.78
CA GLU A 56 -33.77 12.71 -17.47
C GLU A 56 -35.31 12.90 -17.45
N LYS A 57 -36.00 12.85 -18.60
CA LYS A 57 -37.43 13.21 -18.73
C LYS A 57 -38.42 12.04 -18.72
N ASP A 58 -37.93 10.81 -18.69
CA ASP A 58 -38.76 9.60 -18.75
C ASP A 58 -39.05 9.10 -17.31
N GLU A 59 -40.29 8.76 -17.01
CA GLU A 59 -40.77 8.35 -15.68
C GLU A 59 -40.01 7.12 -15.14
N ILE A 60 -39.63 6.19 -16.02
CA ILE A 60 -38.84 5.02 -15.64
C ILE A 60 -37.42 5.45 -15.24
N TYR A 61 -36.83 6.41 -15.96
CA TYR A 61 -35.50 6.94 -15.64
C TYR A 61 -35.52 7.71 -14.32
N GLN A 62 -36.60 8.42 -14.02
CA GLN A 62 -36.80 9.08 -12.72
C GLN A 62 -36.90 8.05 -11.60
N SER A 63 -37.70 6.99 -11.76
CA SER A 63 -37.84 5.90 -10.79
C SER A 63 -36.50 5.21 -10.51
N ILE A 64 -35.71 4.91 -11.54
CA ILE A 64 -34.38 4.32 -11.37
C ILE A 64 -33.42 5.31 -10.71
N SER A 65 -33.54 6.61 -11.00
CA SER A 65 -32.71 7.65 -10.38
C SER A 65 -33.01 7.81 -8.88
N GLU A 66 -34.28 7.71 -8.49
CA GLU A 66 -34.69 7.70 -7.08
C GLU A 66 -34.16 6.47 -6.36
N TRP A 67 -34.38 5.27 -6.92
CA TRP A 67 -33.78 4.04 -6.41
C TRP A 67 -32.26 4.15 -6.26
N LEU A 68 -31.56 4.74 -7.23
CA LEU A 68 -30.12 4.92 -7.17
C LEU A 68 -29.68 5.89 -6.06
N LYS A 69 -30.46 6.94 -5.79
CA LYS A 69 -30.20 7.87 -4.67
C LYS A 69 -30.33 7.14 -3.33
N GLU A 70 -31.36 6.32 -3.15
CA GLU A 70 -31.54 5.49 -1.96
C GLU A 70 -30.42 4.46 -1.82
N TYR A 71 -30.11 3.74 -2.90
CA TYR A 71 -29.09 2.71 -2.89
C TYR A 71 -27.69 3.29 -2.62
N LYS A 72 -27.39 4.50 -3.06
CA LYS A 72 -26.17 5.22 -2.66
C LYS A 72 -26.09 5.51 -1.16
N THR A 73 -27.22 5.78 -0.52
CA THR A 73 -27.25 5.97 0.94
C THR A 73 -26.94 4.65 1.63
N LYS A 74 -27.51 3.55 1.15
CA LYS A 74 -27.19 2.18 1.60
C LYS A 74 -25.71 1.82 1.38
N GLU A 75 -25.14 2.13 0.22
CA GLU A 75 -23.72 1.92 -0.08
C GLU A 75 -22.79 2.71 0.87
N ARG A 76 -23.13 3.96 1.19
CA ARG A 76 -22.39 4.75 2.18
C ARG A 76 -22.43 4.08 3.57
N GLN A 77 -23.56 3.52 3.97
CA GLN A 77 -23.65 2.76 5.22
C GLN A 77 -22.73 1.54 5.20
N TYR A 78 -22.67 0.79 4.09
CA TYR A 78 -21.72 -0.31 3.94
C TYR A 78 -20.27 0.14 4.04
N SER A 79 -19.93 1.29 3.45
CA SER A 79 -18.59 1.89 3.55
C SER A 79 -18.22 2.25 4.99
N GLU A 80 -19.12 2.87 5.74
CA GLU A 80 -18.88 3.21 7.15
C GLU A 80 -18.78 1.96 8.04
N GLU A 81 -19.63 0.97 7.79
CA GLU A 81 -19.58 -0.29 8.52
C GLU A 81 -18.29 -1.07 8.22
N LEU A 82 -17.83 -1.05 6.97
CA LEU A 82 -16.53 -1.61 6.58
C LEU A 82 -15.39 -0.95 7.38
N LYS A 83 -15.40 0.39 7.52
CA LYS A 83 -14.37 1.10 8.31
C LYS A 83 -14.34 0.64 9.76
N LYS A 84 -15.50 0.44 10.38
CA LYS A 84 -15.63 0.01 11.78
C LYS A 84 -15.12 -1.41 11.99
N ARG A 85 -15.54 -2.35 11.15
CA ARG A 85 -15.20 -3.76 11.30
C ARG A 85 -13.81 -4.12 10.80
N PHE A 86 -13.24 -3.35 9.86
CA PHE A 86 -11.97 -3.67 9.21
C PHE A 86 -10.85 -3.89 10.22
N GLY A 87 -10.73 -3.04 11.25
CA GLY A 87 -9.69 -3.18 12.27
C GLY A 87 -9.80 -4.51 13.03
N ILE A 88 -11.02 -4.92 13.38
CA ILE A 88 -11.29 -6.17 14.12
C ILE A 88 -10.99 -7.39 13.25
N GLU A 89 -11.48 -7.39 12.01
CA GLU A 89 -11.22 -8.47 11.04
C GLU A 89 -9.71 -8.57 10.75
N PHE A 90 -9.05 -7.44 10.56
CA PHE A 90 -7.62 -7.40 10.27
C PHE A 90 -6.77 -7.87 11.45
N GLU A 91 -7.12 -7.50 12.68
CA GLU A 91 -6.44 -8.03 13.87
C GLU A 91 -6.56 -9.55 13.96
N LYS A 92 -7.75 -10.11 13.69
CA LYS A 92 -7.98 -11.56 13.70
C LYS A 92 -7.13 -12.29 12.67
N GLU A 93 -7.02 -11.75 11.46
CA GLU A 93 -6.19 -12.34 10.40
C GLU A 93 -4.68 -12.22 10.70
N LEU A 94 -4.24 -11.12 11.29
CA LEU A 94 -2.84 -10.92 11.66
C LEU A 94 -2.39 -11.86 12.78
N LYS A 95 -3.26 -12.17 13.75
CA LYS A 95 -2.97 -13.14 14.81
C LYS A 95 -2.64 -14.53 14.26
N GLN A 96 -3.23 -14.92 13.12
CA GLN A 96 -2.93 -16.20 12.45
C GLN A 96 -1.53 -16.23 11.81
N CYS A 97 -0.87 -15.07 11.70
CA CYS A 97 0.46 -14.91 11.12
C CYS A 97 1.51 -14.45 12.17
N ASP A 98 1.20 -14.56 13.47
CA ASP A 98 2.04 -14.07 14.57
C ASP A 98 2.40 -12.59 14.43
N LEU A 99 1.45 -11.78 13.98
CA LEU A 99 1.58 -10.34 13.81
C LEU A 99 0.62 -9.60 14.73
N LEU A 100 1.12 -8.54 15.37
CA LEU A 100 0.35 -7.68 16.26
C LEU A 100 -0.11 -6.42 15.53
N LEU A 101 -1.41 -6.13 15.60
CA LEU A 101 -1.99 -4.89 15.11
C LEU A 101 -1.89 -3.79 16.19
N THR A 102 -1.44 -2.61 15.80
CA THR A 102 -1.51 -1.38 16.61
C THR A 102 -1.97 -0.21 15.75
N GLY A 103 -2.27 0.93 16.38
CA GLY A 103 -2.80 2.10 15.69
C GLY A 103 -4.30 1.96 15.36
N HIS A 104 -4.80 2.90 14.56
CA HIS A 104 -6.23 3.06 14.32
C HIS A 104 -6.50 3.41 12.86
N TYR A 105 -7.70 3.12 12.36
CA TYR A 105 -8.12 3.56 11.03
C TYR A 105 -7.87 5.08 10.86
N PRO A 106 -7.38 5.54 9.69
CA PRO A 106 -7.03 4.77 8.48
C PRO A 106 -5.59 4.23 8.46
N LYS A 107 -4.83 4.37 9.56
CA LYS A 107 -3.39 4.06 9.62
C LYS A 107 -3.11 3.03 10.72
N PHE A 108 -2.97 1.79 10.30
CA PHE A 108 -2.56 0.71 11.18
C PHE A 108 -1.05 0.52 11.14
N LYS A 109 -0.51 -0.03 12.22
CA LYS A 109 0.89 -0.38 12.38
C LYS A 109 0.99 -1.87 12.69
N VAL A 110 1.86 -2.56 11.97
CA VAL A 110 2.13 -3.99 12.16
C VAL A 110 3.62 -4.19 11.97
N TRP A 111 4.32 -4.64 13.02
CA TRP A 111 5.77 -4.79 12.98
C TRP A 111 6.46 -3.48 12.53
N MET A 112 7.28 -3.51 11.48
CA MET A 112 7.93 -2.33 10.86
C MET A 112 7.10 -1.70 9.73
N PHE A 113 5.85 -2.10 9.57
CA PHE A 113 4.98 -1.65 8.48
C PHE A 113 3.91 -0.66 8.95
N VAL A 114 3.57 0.28 8.07
CA VAL A 114 2.39 1.12 8.18
C VAL A 114 1.42 0.75 7.06
N ILE A 115 0.19 0.42 7.43
CA ILE A 115 -0.88 0.05 6.50
C ILE A 115 -1.85 1.22 6.45
N GLU A 116 -1.90 1.87 5.29
CA GLU A 116 -2.83 2.96 5.02
C GLU A 116 -4.05 2.45 4.24
N VAL A 117 -5.19 2.43 4.90
CA VAL A 117 -6.46 1.91 4.41
C VAL A 117 -7.22 3.03 3.73
N ASN A 118 -7.62 2.83 2.48
CA ASN A 118 -8.44 3.76 1.73
C ASN A 118 -9.69 3.02 1.20
N VAL A 119 -10.80 3.16 1.92
CA VAL A 119 -12.09 2.57 1.55
C VAL A 119 -12.65 3.20 0.28
N ASP A 120 -12.40 4.48 0.02
CA ASP A 120 -12.89 5.16 -1.19
C ASP A 120 -12.30 4.53 -2.46
N LYS A 121 -11.02 4.15 -2.38
CA LYS A 121 -10.25 3.51 -3.45
C LYS A 121 -10.20 1.99 -3.35
N PHE A 122 -10.81 1.37 -2.34
CA PHE A 122 -10.71 -0.07 -2.06
C PHE A 122 -9.29 -0.63 -2.06
N THR A 123 -8.36 0.15 -1.52
CA THR A 123 -6.94 -0.23 -1.48
C THR A 123 -6.36 -0.03 -0.10
N ALA A 124 -5.47 -0.93 0.27
CA ALA A 124 -4.56 -0.76 1.40
C ALA A 124 -3.15 -0.55 0.84
N THR A 125 -2.47 0.52 1.23
CA THR A 125 -1.07 0.74 0.89
C THR A 125 -0.18 0.26 2.01
N ILE A 126 0.78 -0.60 1.69
CA ILE A 126 1.75 -1.13 2.64
C ILE A 126 3.02 -0.30 2.50
N TRP A 127 3.42 0.32 3.60
CA TRP A 127 4.64 1.09 3.73
C TRP A 127 5.59 0.40 4.69
N TYR A 128 6.88 0.48 4.41
CA TYR A 128 7.94 0.19 5.38
C TYR A 128 8.35 1.47 6.10
N GLY A 129 8.46 1.37 7.43
CA GLY A 129 8.62 2.49 8.34
C GLY A 129 7.41 3.44 8.36
N PRO A 130 7.54 4.62 9.00
CA PRO A 130 6.50 5.64 9.04
C PRO A 130 6.35 6.32 7.66
N LYS A 131 5.78 5.58 6.70
CA LYS A 131 5.58 5.97 5.29
C LYS A 131 6.86 6.35 4.54
N GLN A 132 7.96 5.64 4.80
CA GLN A 132 9.27 5.96 4.22
C GLN A 132 9.45 5.31 2.84
N GLU A 133 9.09 4.03 2.74
CA GLU A 133 9.21 3.27 1.51
C GLU A 133 7.86 2.62 1.21
N LYS A 134 7.21 3.02 0.10
CA LYS A 134 6.01 2.33 -0.37
C LYS A 134 6.45 0.98 -0.92
N LEU A 135 5.95 -0.10 -0.32
CA LEU A 135 6.25 -1.45 -0.78
C LEU A 135 5.29 -1.84 -1.90
N GLU A 136 3.99 -1.79 -1.62
CA GLU A 136 2.95 -2.12 -2.61
C GLU A 136 1.57 -1.62 -2.19
N SER A 137 0.60 -1.82 -3.06
CA SER A 137 -0.83 -1.65 -2.78
C SER A 137 -1.51 -3.02 -2.87
N SER A 138 -2.40 -3.32 -1.93
CA SER A 138 -3.22 -4.53 -1.89
C SER A 138 -4.70 -4.18 -1.95
N SER A 139 -5.53 -5.14 -2.36
CA SER A 139 -7.00 -5.05 -2.22
C SER A 139 -7.39 -4.89 -0.75
N LEU A 140 -8.52 -4.24 -0.49
CA LEU A 140 -9.03 -4.03 0.86
C LEU A 140 -9.67 -5.27 1.49
N ILE A 141 -8.93 -6.38 1.49
CA ILE A 141 -9.35 -7.67 2.06
C ILE A 141 -8.37 -8.01 3.20
N PRO A 142 -8.81 -8.01 4.47
CA PRO A 142 -7.93 -8.21 5.62
C PRO A 142 -7.00 -9.43 5.53
N SER A 143 -7.54 -10.59 5.13
CA SER A 143 -6.79 -11.84 5.01
C SER A 143 -5.68 -11.77 3.96
N LYS A 144 -5.95 -11.12 2.82
CA LYS A 144 -4.94 -10.89 1.76
C LYS A 144 -3.84 -9.95 2.24
N ILE A 145 -4.20 -8.91 2.98
CA ILE A 145 -3.21 -7.96 3.53
C ILE A 145 -2.33 -8.67 4.57
N ALA A 146 -2.91 -9.44 5.49
CA ALA A 146 -2.16 -10.15 6.52
C ALA A 146 -1.15 -11.15 5.94
N LYS A 147 -1.61 -12.01 5.01
CA LYS A 147 -0.73 -12.95 4.29
C LYS A 147 0.41 -12.22 3.57
N ARG A 148 0.07 -11.11 2.92
CA ARG A 148 1.08 -10.34 2.18
C ARG A 148 2.12 -9.69 3.09
N LEU A 149 1.72 -9.19 4.26
CA LEU A 149 2.66 -8.68 5.26
C LEU A 149 3.63 -9.77 5.75
N ALA A 150 3.13 -10.98 5.99
CA ALA A 150 3.97 -12.11 6.37
C ALA A 150 4.99 -12.47 5.25
N GLU A 151 4.54 -12.50 4.00
CA GLU A 151 5.43 -12.73 2.84
C GLU A 151 6.53 -11.65 2.72
N ILE A 152 6.17 -10.37 2.87
CA ILE A 152 7.13 -9.26 2.82
C ILE A 152 8.13 -9.41 3.97
N LYS A 153 7.66 -9.59 5.20
CA LYS A 153 8.52 -9.80 6.39
C LYS A 153 9.53 -10.92 6.13
N ASN A 154 9.08 -12.03 5.59
CA ASN A 154 9.91 -13.18 5.29
C ASN A 154 10.89 -12.95 4.13
N LYS A 155 10.65 -11.98 3.24
CA LYS A 155 11.53 -11.65 2.11
C LYS A 155 12.46 -10.46 2.34
N LEU A 156 12.21 -9.65 3.37
CA LEU A 156 12.95 -8.41 3.61
C LEU A 156 14.44 -8.64 3.93
N GLY A 157 15.31 -7.82 3.33
CA GLY A 157 16.77 -7.87 3.55
C GLY A 157 17.51 -8.84 2.63
N SER A 158 18.83 -8.94 2.81
CA SER A 158 19.74 -9.75 2.00
C SER A 158 19.60 -11.26 2.21
N LYS A 159 19.11 -11.70 3.37
CA LYS A 159 18.98 -13.12 3.78
C LYS A 159 20.30 -13.88 4.01
N ILE A 160 21.44 -13.20 3.93
CA ILE A 160 22.73 -13.75 4.38
C ILE A 160 22.82 -13.66 5.91
N ASP A 161 23.73 -14.42 6.53
CA ASP A 161 23.92 -14.40 7.99
C ASP A 161 24.47 -13.04 8.47
N LYS A 162 24.47 -12.81 9.79
CA LYS A 162 24.83 -11.50 10.34
C LYS A 162 26.32 -11.16 10.18
N ASP A 163 27.19 -12.16 10.26
CA ASP A 163 28.63 -11.96 10.20
C ASP A 163 29.05 -11.72 8.75
N GLU A 164 28.55 -12.54 7.80
CA GLU A 164 28.71 -12.29 6.37
C GLU A 164 28.12 -10.94 5.96
N LEU A 165 26.95 -10.58 6.50
CA LEU A 165 26.34 -9.27 6.26
C LEU A 165 27.25 -8.12 6.69
N PHE A 166 27.85 -8.22 7.87
CA PHE A 166 28.74 -7.18 8.36
C PHE A 166 30.03 -7.08 7.53
N GLU A 167 30.63 -8.21 7.15
CA GLU A 167 31.86 -8.20 6.33
C GLU A 167 31.60 -7.62 4.94
N LYS A 168 30.51 -7.99 4.27
CA LYS A 168 30.13 -7.37 2.98
C LYS A 168 29.79 -5.89 3.12
N LEU A 169 29.16 -5.49 4.23
CA LEU A 169 28.88 -4.08 4.50
C LEU A 169 30.17 -3.29 4.73
N LYS A 170 31.15 -3.89 5.43
CA LYS A 170 32.47 -3.32 5.67
C LYS A 170 33.24 -3.16 4.36
N GLU A 171 33.22 -4.16 3.48
CA GLU A 171 33.80 -4.09 2.14
C GLU A 171 33.21 -2.91 1.34
N ALA A 172 31.87 -2.85 1.24
CA ALA A 172 31.18 -1.74 0.58
C ALA A 172 31.50 -0.37 1.18
N TYR A 173 31.62 -0.29 2.50
CA TYR A 173 31.99 0.95 3.19
C TYR A 173 33.42 1.36 2.88
N ILE A 174 34.38 0.43 2.83
CA ILE A 174 35.79 0.72 2.56
C ILE A 174 35.91 1.37 1.17
N GLU A 175 35.32 0.77 0.14
CA GLU A 175 35.33 1.32 -1.23
C GLU A 175 34.78 2.75 -1.29
N VAL A 176 33.62 2.98 -0.67
CA VAL A 176 33.01 4.33 -0.63
C VAL A 176 33.86 5.30 0.19
N SER A 177 34.45 4.86 1.31
CA SER A 177 35.31 5.72 2.14
C SER A 177 36.58 6.17 1.41
N GLN A 178 37.16 5.30 0.58
CA GLN A 178 38.32 5.63 -0.26
C GLN A 178 37.93 6.64 -1.34
N GLN A 179 36.77 6.48 -1.98
CA GLN A 179 36.24 7.41 -2.98
C GLN A 179 36.01 8.81 -2.40
N PHE A 180 35.39 8.89 -1.22
CA PHE A 180 35.03 10.16 -0.59
C PHE A 180 36.16 10.77 0.25
N LYS A 181 37.22 10.00 0.56
CA LYS A 181 38.34 10.38 1.45
C LYS A 181 37.86 10.86 2.83
N GLN A 182 36.83 10.23 3.36
CA GLN A 182 36.21 10.58 4.64
C GLN A 182 35.92 9.32 5.46
N LYS A 183 36.03 9.42 6.79
CA LYS A 183 35.66 8.33 7.72
C LYS A 183 34.16 8.16 7.87
N GLU A 184 33.39 9.21 7.59
CA GLU A 184 31.95 9.16 7.65
C GLU A 184 31.43 9.42 6.24
N VAL A 185 30.66 8.47 5.71
CA VAL A 185 30.25 8.49 4.30
C VAL A 185 28.73 8.43 4.15
N PRO A 186 28.17 8.94 3.04
CA PRO A 186 26.73 8.91 2.82
C PRO A 186 26.19 7.48 2.79
N ILE A 187 25.16 7.22 3.59
CA ILE A 187 24.64 5.85 3.82
C ILE A 187 24.10 5.20 2.55
N LEU A 188 23.61 6.02 1.61
CA LEU A 188 23.03 5.53 0.36
C LEU A 188 24.06 5.30 -0.74
N GLU A 189 25.28 5.83 -0.62
CA GLU A 189 26.39 5.41 -1.48
C GLU A 189 26.88 4.02 -1.05
N VAL A 190 27.00 3.78 0.26
CA VAL A 190 27.29 2.43 0.78
C VAL A 190 26.21 1.42 0.38
N LYS A 191 24.93 1.81 0.38
CA LYS A 191 23.86 0.96 -0.16
C LYS A 191 24.13 0.53 -1.60
N LYS A 192 24.55 1.46 -2.47
CA LYS A 192 24.77 1.17 -3.90
C LYS A 192 25.89 0.15 -4.04
N GLU A 193 27.01 0.39 -3.39
CA GLU A 193 28.16 -0.52 -3.44
C GLU A 193 27.80 -1.90 -2.85
N PHE A 194 27.14 -1.92 -1.70
CA PHE A 194 26.68 -3.15 -1.08
C PHE A 194 25.72 -3.95 -1.98
N SER A 195 24.85 -3.26 -2.73
CA SER A 195 23.96 -3.91 -3.70
C SER A 195 24.72 -4.60 -4.84
N LEU A 196 25.86 -4.04 -5.27
CA LEU A 196 26.73 -4.61 -6.30
C LEU A 196 27.42 -5.86 -5.77
N LEU A 197 27.97 -5.81 -4.55
CA LEU A 197 28.61 -6.96 -3.90
C LEU A 197 27.65 -8.14 -3.66
N LEU A 198 26.38 -7.86 -3.38
CA LEU A 198 25.36 -8.90 -3.26
C LEU A 198 24.94 -9.50 -4.61
N GLN A 199 25.31 -8.89 -5.74
CA GLN A 199 24.85 -9.26 -7.07
C GLN A 199 23.32 -9.34 -7.18
N LYS A 200 22.60 -8.51 -6.41
CA LYS A 200 21.14 -8.49 -6.39
C LYS A 200 20.62 -7.30 -7.19
N GLU A 201 20.01 -7.57 -8.33
CA GLU A 201 19.39 -6.54 -9.17
C GLU A 201 18.30 -5.72 -8.44
N LYS A 202 17.61 -6.32 -7.46
CA LYS A 202 16.44 -5.72 -6.77
C LYS A 202 16.67 -5.52 -5.27
N TYR A 203 17.81 -4.98 -4.88
CA TYR A 203 18.07 -4.65 -3.47
C TYR A 203 17.55 -3.25 -3.10
N SER A 204 16.41 -3.22 -2.41
CA SER A 204 15.68 -1.97 -2.13
C SER A 204 16.26 -1.19 -0.94
N ARG A 205 15.74 0.02 -0.73
CA ARG A 205 16.05 0.81 0.48
C ARG A 205 15.47 0.16 1.74
N ALA A 206 14.30 -0.47 1.63
CA ALA A 206 13.69 -1.19 2.75
C ALA A 206 14.55 -2.40 3.16
N ASP A 207 15.11 -3.12 2.18
CA ASP A 207 16.02 -4.24 2.44
C ASP A 207 17.28 -3.78 3.16
N PHE A 208 17.93 -2.73 2.66
CA PHE A 208 19.14 -2.18 3.28
C PHE A 208 18.89 -1.61 4.67
N SER A 209 17.77 -0.92 4.86
CA SER A 209 17.35 -0.45 6.17
C SER A 209 17.18 -1.60 7.16
N TYR A 210 16.54 -2.68 6.73
CA TYR A 210 16.31 -3.85 7.59
C TYR A 210 17.61 -4.58 7.92
N ASP A 211 18.52 -4.71 6.97
CA ASP A 211 19.83 -5.30 7.23
C ASP A 211 20.69 -4.47 8.19
N LEU A 212 20.64 -3.15 8.09
CA LEU A 212 21.28 -2.29 9.10
C LEU A 212 20.63 -2.44 10.48
N PHE A 213 19.30 -2.61 10.55
CA PHE A 213 18.62 -2.95 11.80
C PHE A 213 19.10 -4.30 12.38
N ARG A 214 19.34 -5.31 11.54
CA ARG A 214 19.88 -6.61 11.99
C ARG A 214 21.27 -6.49 12.61
N LEU A 215 22.02 -5.46 12.23
CA LEU A 215 23.36 -5.12 12.72
C LEU A 215 23.38 -4.04 13.81
N LYS A 216 22.23 -3.60 14.34
CA LYS A 216 22.14 -2.48 15.29
C LYS A 216 22.97 -2.65 16.57
N ASP A 217 23.28 -3.88 16.96
CA ASP A 217 24.04 -4.21 18.17
C ASP A 217 25.55 -4.34 17.90
N ASN A 218 25.98 -4.18 16.63
CA ASN A 218 27.39 -4.24 16.26
C ASN A 218 28.11 -2.94 16.66
N LYS A 219 29.06 -3.04 17.59
CA LYS A 219 29.80 -1.89 18.16
C LYS A 219 30.66 -1.15 17.13
N ASN A 220 31.07 -1.83 16.06
CA ASN A 220 31.92 -1.26 15.02
C ASN A 220 31.09 -0.49 13.98
N LEU A 221 29.76 -0.59 14.00
CA LEU A 221 28.85 0.15 13.13
C LEU A 221 28.31 1.39 13.83
N LYS A 222 28.62 2.57 13.29
CA LYS A 222 28.09 3.85 13.78
C LYS A 222 27.24 4.51 12.69
N LEU A 223 26.06 4.97 13.09
CA LEU A 223 25.10 5.65 12.20
C LEU A 223 24.85 7.07 12.70
N ARG A 224 24.92 8.06 11.81
CA ARG A 224 24.66 9.46 12.15
C ARG A 224 23.26 9.88 11.78
N VAL A 225 22.50 10.30 12.80
CA VAL A 225 21.15 10.83 12.65
C VAL A 225 21.17 12.02 11.69
N ALA A 226 20.26 12.02 10.72
CA ALA A 226 20.16 13.06 9.73
C ALA A 226 19.67 14.38 10.37
N ALA A 227 20.46 15.44 10.25
CA ALA A 227 20.00 16.79 10.57
C ALA A 227 18.98 17.27 9.53
N ARG A 228 18.21 18.33 9.86
CA ARG A 228 17.17 18.90 8.96
C ARG A 228 17.64 19.20 7.54
N ALA A 229 18.92 19.54 7.36
CA ALA A 229 19.52 19.78 6.05
C ALA A 229 19.51 18.53 5.15
N TYR A 230 19.75 17.35 5.73
CA TYR A 230 19.83 16.06 5.03
C TYR A 230 18.47 15.36 4.90
N THR A 231 17.43 15.81 5.59
CA THR A 231 16.08 15.24 5.44
C THR A 231 15.26 15.90 4.34
N LYS A 232 15.85 16.83 3.58
CA LYS A 232 15.18 17.54 2.48
C LYS A 232 14.95 16.63 1.27
N THR A 233 15.93 15.79 0.94
CA THR A 233 15.85 14.87 -0.20
C THR A 233 15.90 13.44 0.26
N ARG A 234 15.00 12.61 -0.24
CA ARG A 234 14.98 11.16 0.02
C ARG A 234 16.30 10.44 -0.32
N LYS A 235 17.11 11.03 -1.20
CA LYS A 235 18.42 10.53 -1.64
C LYS A 235 19.54 10.76 -0.61
N ASP A 236 19.28 11.49 0.47
CA ASP A 236 20.30 11.93 1.43
C ASP A 236 20.16 11.23 2.79
N PHE A 237 19.10 10.44 2.98
CA PHE A 237 18.84 9.74 4.24
C PHE A 237 18.15 8.40 4.04
N LEU A 238 18.27 7.54 5.05
CA LEU A 238 17.59 6.27 5.16
C LEU A 238 16.95 6.15 6.55
N TRP A 239 15.67 5.78 6.59
CA TRP A 239 15.04 5.41 7.86
C TRP A 239 15.46 4.00 8.26
N ILE A 240 15.88 3.81 9.51
CA ILE A 240 16.29 2.52 10.06
C ILE A 240 15.49 2.27 11.35
N PRO A 241 14.84 1.10 11.49
CA PRO A 241 14.13 0.74 12.71
C PRO A 241 15.08 0.73 13.92
N SER A 242 14.58 1.12 15.10
CA SER A 242 15.23 0.87 16.39
C SER A 242 14.71 -0.42 17.04
N ASN A 243 13.47 -0.79 16.72
CA ASN A 243 12.82 -1.99 17.22
C ASN A 243 11.80 -2.57 16.21
N GLU A 244 11.27 -3.73 16.56
CA GLU A 244 10.27 -4.43 15.75
C GLU A 244 8.87 -3.82 15.84
N LYS A 245 8.65 -2.79 16.68
CA LYS A 245 7.37 -2.07 16.79
C LYS A 245 7.22 -0.97 15.73
N GLY A 246 8.21 -0.81 14.85
CA GLY A 246 8.19 0.18 13.78
C GLY A 246 8.60 1.59 14.22
N GLU A 247 9.26 1.70 15.37
CA GLU A 247 9.99 2.91 15.75
C GLU A 247 11.36 2.92 15.08
N GLY A 248 11.94 4.11 14.88
CA GLY A 248 13.24 4.25 14.23
C GLY A 248 13.57 5.69 13.91
N TYR A 249 14.77 5.90 13.37
CA TYR A 249 15.30 7.22 13.07
C TYR A 249 15.76 7.30 11.61
N VAL A 250 15.91 8.53 11.12
CA VAL A 250 16.51 8.80 9.81
C VAL A 250 18.00 9.04 9.99
N TYR A 251 18.80 8.33 9.22
CA TYR A 251 20.26 8.41 9.24
C TYR A 251 20.76 8.87 7.88
N SER A 252 21.81 9.68 7.89
CA SER A 252 22.38 10.26 6.67
C SER A 252 23.71 9.60 6.29
N HIS A 253 24.47 9.19 7.31
CA HIS A 253 25.81 8.67 7.13
C HIS A 253 26.05 7.42 7.98
N ILE A 254 27.06 6.67 7.56
CA ILE A 254 27.55 5.46 8.18
C ILE A 254 29.07 5.56 8.35
N GLN A 255 29.56 5.03 9.46
CA GLN A 255 30.98 4.86 9.76
C GLN A 255 31.18 3.45 10.29
N ILE A 256 32.18 2.75 9.77
CA ILE A 256 32.60 1.44 10.28
C ILE A 256 34.04 1.54 10.81
N GLU A 257 34.25 1.05 12.02
CA GLU A 257 35.59 0.91 12.59
C GLU A 257 36.31 -0.26 11.91
N VAL A 258 37.37 0.08 11.19
CA VAL A 258 38.26 -0.88 10.52
C VAL A 258 39.48 -1.02 11.41
N ASN A 259 39.49 -2.08 12.23
CA ASN A 259 40.69 -2.53 12.93
C ASN A 259 41.66 -3.19 11.95
#